data_AF-A0A919NUQ3-F1
#
_entry.id   AF-A0A919NUQ3-F1
#
_cell.length_a   1.000
_cell.length_b   1.000
_cell.length_c   1.000
_cell.angle_alpha   90.00
_cell.angle_beta   90.00
_cell.angle_gamma   90.00
#
_symmetry.space_group_name_H-M   'P 1'
#
loop_
_entity.id
_entity.type
_entity.pdbx_description
1 polymer ?
#
loop_
_entity_poly.entity_id
_entity_poly.type
_entity_poly.pdbx_seq_one_letter_code
_entity_poly.pdbx_strand_id
1 'polypeptide(L)'
;MSSLPAGWYKDPADPVTQRYWDGEGWIGKAIPADAVPPDGPPPVEEEEPPPAPAPEPASPAAATPPPPPPAWMPQQQQAPPGWGPMPPPPPGWQPPPGAPPPPAGWQYTPYPVEARPHGFALAGLGPRLAARLLDILAVLLLNIVVNGYFAYQFWQEFLPAWRASQDSIANGGSPFDVPAASGRTDSLLWIMLIVATLLWLVYEAPSTATTGQTLGKRVMRIKVVAIENTEPLGFGRAFGRWARLGLWTPAWGCAGFGLVMQFVDSISPLFDQKLRQAFHDKTARTVVVALPPDYEQAATRKDNTDDSAHSR
;
A
#
# COMPACT_ATOMS: atom_id res chain seq x y z
N MET A 1 -1.15 -46.26 -1.10
CA MET A 1 -1.76 -45.05 -1.70
C MET A 1 -3.17 -45.45 -2.11
N SER A 2 -4.17 -45.23 -1.27
CA SER A 2 -5.55 -45.63 -1.55
C SER A 2 -6.13 -44.68 -2.59
N SER A 3 -6.37 -45.16 -3.81
CA SER A 3 -7.03 -44.38 -4.87
C SER A 3 -8.50 -44.16 -4.51
N LEU A 4 -8.91 -42.89 -4.40
CA LEU A 4 -10.32 -42.55 -4.23
C LEU A 4 -11.08 -42.97 -5.50
N PRO A 5 -12.20 -43.71 -5.39
CA PRO A 5 -13.02 -44.08 -6.54
C PRO A 5 -13.66 -42.84 -7.17
N ALA A 6 -14.08 -42.93 -8.44
CA ALA A 6 -14.75 -41.82 -9.10
C ALA A 6 -16.11 -41.52 -8.42
N GLY A 7 -16.40 -40.24 -8.20
CA GLY A 7 -17.62 -39.83 -7.49
C GLY A 7 -17.63 -38.36 -7.10
N TRP A 8 -18.75 -37.92 -6.53
CA TRP A 8 -18.91 -36.56 -5.99
C TRP A 8 -18.31 -36.47 -4.59
N TYR A 9 -17.39 -35.54 -4.40
CA TYR A 9 -16.74 -35.29 -3.11
C TYR A 9 -16.72 -33.80 -2.79
N LYS A 10 -16.66 -33.47 -1.50
CA LYS A 10 -16.45 -32.08 -1.05
C LYS A 10 -15.10 -31.57 -1.52
N ASP A 11 -15.08 -30.35 -2.04
CA ASP A 11 -13.84 -29.73 -2.53
C ASP A 11 -12.91 -29.41 -1.34
N PRO A 12 -11.66 -29.92 -1.31
CA PRO A 12 -10.70 -29.60 -0.26
C PRO A 12 -10.31 -28.12 -0.21
N ALA A 13 -10.44 -27.39 -1.32
CA ALA A 13 -10.14 -25.97 -1.43
C ALA A 13 -11.33 -25.08 -1.01
N ASP A 14 -12.56 -25.60 -1.08
CA ASP A 14 -13.76 -24.90 -0.66
C ASP A 14 -14.83 -25.85 -0.06
N PRO A 15 -14.90 -25.99 1.27
CA PRO A 15 -15.74 -26.99 1.94
C PRO A 15 -17.25 -26.77 1.80
N VAL A 16 -17.69 -25.62 1.27
CA VAL A 16 -19.11 -25.36 0.96
C VAL A 16 -19.52 -25.85 -0.42
N THR A 17 -18.60 -26.43 -1.19
CA THR A 17 -18.86 -26.97 -2.52
C THR A 17 -18.47 -28.44 -2.64
N GLN A 18 -19.06 -29.12 -3.62
CA GLN A 18 -18.70 -30.46 -4.03
C GLN A 18 -18.40 -30.49 -5.53
N ARG A 19 -17.45 -31.32 -5.93
CA ARG A 19 -16.98 -31.46 -7.31
C ARG A 19 -16.81 -32.94 -7.64
N TYR A 20 -16.88 -33.29 -8.91
CA TYR A 20 -16.74 -34.68 -9.34
C TYR A 20 -15.25 -35.03 -9.48
N TRP A 21 -14.85 -36.13 -8.85
CA TRP A 21 -13.52 -36.75 -9.01
C TRP A 21 -13.64 -37.91 -9.98
N ASP A 22 -12.80 -37.97 -11.01
CA ASP A 22 -12.83 -39.02 -12.04
C ASP A 22 -11.83 -40.17 -11.80
N GLY A 23 -10.98 -40.05 -10.77
CA GLY A 23 -9.90 -41.00 -10.46
C GLY A 23 -8.50 -40.40 -10.66
N GLU A 24 -8.37 -39.37 -11.49
CA GLU A 24 -7.10 -38.69 -11.81
C GLU A 24 -7.14 -37.18 -11.49
N GLY A 25 -8.31 -36.56 -11.56
CA GLY A 25 -8.52 -35.13 -11.35
C GLY A 25 -9.96 -34.73 -10.99
N TRP A 26 -10.13 -33.45 -10.68
CA TRP A 26 -11.44 -32.85 -10.41
C TRP A 26 -12.02 -32.22 -11.68
N ILE A 27 -13.22 -32.63 -12.07
CA ILE A 27 -13.87 -32.19 -13.32
C ILE A 27 -15.22 -31.49 -13.08
N GLY A 28 -15.63 -30.65 -14.04
CA GLY A 28 -16.90 -29.90 -14.00
C GLY A 28 -16.92 -28.68 -13.09
N LYS A 29 -18.07 -27.98 -13.06
CA LYS A 29 -18.34 -26.83 -12.18
C LYS A 29 -18.67 -27.32 -10.76
N ALA A 30 -18.13 -26.66 -9.75
CA ALA A 30 -18.44 -26.95 -8.35
C ALA A 30 -19.90 -26.60 -8.04
N ILE A 31 -20.62 -27.52 -7.40
CA ILE A 31 -22.01 -27.32 -6.97
C ILE A 31 -22.06 -27.17 -5.44
N PRO A 32 -23.08 -26.51 -4.86
CA PRO A 32 -23.20 -26.40 -3.41
C PRO A 32 -23.19 -27.78 -2.74
N ALA A 33 -22.47 -27.91 -1.61
CA ALA A 33 -22.28 -29.19 -0.92
C ALA A 33 -23.59 -29.82 -0.39
N ASP A 34 -24.64 -29.00 -0.23
CA ASP A 34 -25.97 -29.45 0.21
C ASP A 34 -26.92 -29.78 -0.96
N ALA A 35 -26.46 -29.63 -2.21
CA ALA A 35 -27.25 -29.97 -3.39
C ALA A 35 -27.17 -31.48 -3.69
N VAL A 36 -28.29 -32.07 -4.14
CA VAL A 36 -28.30 -33.46 -4.61
C VAL A 36 -27.45 -33.56 -5.89
N PRO A 37 -26.38 -34.36 -5.90
CA PRO A 37 -25.51 -34.47 -7.07
C PRO A 37 -26.24 -35.15 -8.24
N PRO A 38 -25.99 -34.75 -9.50
CA PRO A 38 -26.53 -35.45 -10.66
C PRO A 38 -25.93 -36.86 -10.80
N ASP A 39 -26.75 -37.80 -11.27
CA ASP A 39 -26.33 -39.18 -11.55
C ASP A 39 -25.42 -39.22 -12.78
N GLY A 40 -24.11 -39.29 -12.55
CA GLY A 40 -23.07 -39.46 -13.59
C GLY A 40 -22.07 -38.30 -13.68
N PRO A 41 -21.00 -38.47 -14.48
CA PRO A 41 -19.99 -37.43 -14.70
C PRO A 41 -20.60 -36.22 -15.42
N PRO A 42 -20.18 -34.97 -15.07
CA PRO A 42 -20.67 -33.77 -15.74
C PRO A 42 -20.30 -33.78 -17.23
N PRO A 43 -21.14 -33.21 -18.12
CA PRO A 43 -20.79 -33.03 -19.53
C PRO A 43 -19.48 -32.24 -19.67
N VAL A 44 -18.57 -32.73 -20.51
CA VAL A 44 -17.33 -32.02 -20.84
C VAL A 44 -17.73 -30.78 -21.64
N GLU A 45 -17.55 -29.59 -21.04
CA GLU A 45 -17.78 -28.30 -21.70
C GLU A 45 -16.58 -28.08 -22.64
N GLU A 46 -16.74 -28.33 -23.94
CA GLU A 46 -15.74 -28.03 -24.98
C GLU A 46 -15.44 -26.52 -24.97
N GLU A 47 -14.16 -26.16 -24.79
CA GLU A 47 -13.69 -24.77 -24.95
C GLU A 47 -13.85 -24.33 -26.42
N GLU A 48 -14.74 -23.37 -26.68
CA GLU A 48 -14.83 -22.69 -27.97
C GLU A 48 -13.54 -21.86 -28.24
N PRO A 49 -12.96 -21.92 -29.46
CA PRO A 49 -11.77 -21.15 -29.82
C PRO A 49 -12.11 -19.66 -30.06
N PRO A 50 -11.13 -18.74 -29.91
CA PRO A 50 -11.36 -17.30 -30.01
C PRO A 50 -11.62 -16.83 -31.46
N PRO A 51 -12.47 -15.79 -31.68
CA PRO A 51 -12.80 -15.32 -33.02
C PRO A 51 -11.67 -14.46 -33.63
N ALA A 52 -11.47 -14.62 -34.94
CA ALA A 52 -10.51 -13.90 -35.79
C ALA A 52 -10.92 -12.43 -36.06
N PRO A 53 -9.99 -11.52 -36.41
CA PRO A 53 -10.27 -10.10 -36.60
C PRO A 53 -10.97 -9.81 -37.95
N ALA A 54 -11.98 -8.93 -37.93
CA ALA A 54 -12.76 -8.49 -39.09
C ALA A 54 -12.07 -7.36 -39.89
N PRO A 55 -12.34 -7.22 -41.21
CA PRO A 55 -11.69 -6.23 -42.08
C PRO A 55 -12.35 -4.84 -42.05
N GLU A 56 -11.55 -3.81 -42.37
CA GLU A 56 -11.96 -2.39 -42.48
C GLU A 56 -13.02 -2.15 -43.58
N PRO A 57 -13.97 -1.20 -43.38
CA PRO A 57 -14.90 -0.80 -44.42
C PRO A 57 -14.40 0.43 -45.21
N ALA A 58 -14.39 0.30 -46.54
CA ALA A 58 -14.32 1.40 -47.49
C ALA A 58 -15.71 2.07 -47.67
N SER A 59 -15.71 3.38 -47.92
CA SER A 59 -16.87 4.22 -48.32
C SER A 59 -16.64 4.80 -49.73
N PRO A 60 -17.62 5.47 -50.39
CA PRO A 60 -19.06 5.21 -50.49
C PRO A 60 -19.60 5.36 -51.95
N ALA A 61 -20.84 4.94 -52.25
CA ALA A 61 -21.58 5.44 -53.42
C ALA A 61 -23.11 5.40 -53.20
N ALA A 62 -23.78 6.41 -53.76
CA ALA A 62 -25.10 6.97 -53.46
C ALA A 62 -26.34 6.15 -53.89
N ALA A 63 -27.43 6.29 -53.12
CA ALA A 63 -28.81 6.42 -53.61
C ALA A 63 -29.75 7.03 -52.52
N THR A 64 -30.71 7.83 -52.97
CA THR A 64 -31.62 8.80 -52.31
C THR A 64 -32.79 8.22 -51.43
N PRO A 65 -33.56 9.05 -50.69
CA PRO A 65 -34.06 8.71 -49.33
C PRO A 65 -35.55 8.28 -49.23
N PRO A 66 -35.95 7.56 -48.16
CA PRO A 66 -37.35 7.42 -47.72
C PRO A 66 -37.73 8.41 -46.57
N PRO A 67 -39.05 8.61 -46.28
CA PRO A 67 -39.59 9.76 -45.53
C PRO A 67 -39.31 9.72 -44.00
N PRO A 68 -39.46 10.86 -43.27
CA PRO A 68 -39.05 10.95 -41.87
C PRO A 68 -40.01 10.20 -40.93
N PRO A 69 -39.51 9.33 -40.03
CA PRO A 69 -40.26 8.82 -38.90
C PRO A 69 -40.30 9.85 -37.74
N PRO A 70 -41.29 9.76 -36.83
CA PRO A 70 -41.56 10.74 -35.78
C PRO A 70 -40.40 10.90 -34.78
N ALA A 71 -40.27 12.11 -34.24
CA ALA A 71 -39.19 12.57 -33.36
C ALA A 71 -38.91 11.59 -32.21
N TRP A 72 -37.67 11.10 -32.17
CA TRP A 72 -37.15 10.19 -31.18
C TRP A 72 -36.92 10.91 -29.84
N MET A 73 -37.42 10.29 -28.77
CA MET A 73 -37.04 10.54 -27.39
C MET A 73 -35.52 10.42 -27.24
N PRO A 74 -34.85 11.22 -26.38
CA PRO A 74 -33.42 11.04 -26.17
C PRO A 74 -33.15 9.64 -25.61
N GLN A 75 -32.46 8.84 -26.42
CA GLN A 75 -31.89 7.55 -26.08
C GLN A 75 -31.05 7.72 -24.81
N GLN A 76 -31.43 7.04 -23.73
CA GLN A 76 -30.60 6.95 -22.52
C GLN A 76 -29.25 6.35 -22.93
N GLN A 77 -28.22 7.19 -22.99
CA GLN A 77 -26.84 6.74 -23.00
C GLN A 77 -26.65 5.87 -21.75
N GLN A 78 -26.43 4.56 -21.94
CA GLN A 78 -25.97 3.70 -20.86
C GLN A 78 -24.63 4.26 -20.35
N ALA A 79 -24.62 4.63 -19.07
CA ALA A 79 -23.43 5.12 -18.39
C ALA A 79 -22.36 4.01 -18.31
N PRO A 80 -21.06 4.36 -18.32
CA PRO A 80 -19.97 3.38 -18.20
C PRO A 80 -20.04 2.61 -16.86
N PRO A 81 -19.58 1.35 -16.82
CA PRO A 81 -19.66 0.52 -15.62
C PRO A 81 -18.78 1.10 -14.51
N GLY A 82 -19.40 1.52 -13.40
CA GLY A 82 -18.72 2.13 -12.25
C GLY A 82 -19.59 3.12 -11.45
N TRP A 83 -20.75 3.51 -11.98
CA TRP A 83 -21.70 4.41 -11.33
C TRP A 83 -22.75 3.62 -10.56
N GLY A 84 -22.63 3.55 -9.24
CA GLY A 84 -23.69 3.04 -8.36
C GLY A 84 -24.86 4.03 -8.24
N PRO A 85 -26.10 3.56 -8.02
CA PRO A 85 -27.25 4.42 -7.78
C PRO A 85 -27.04 5.26 -6.51
N MET A 86 -27.41 6.53 -6.58
CA MET A 86 -27.24 7.50 -5.49
C MET A 86 -28.11 7.14 -4.27
N PRO A 87 -27.67 7.40 -3.03
CA PRO A 87 -28.52 7.23 -1.86
C PRO A 87 -29.71 8.22 -1.93
N PRO A 88 -30.94 7.80 -1.59
CA PRO A 88 -32.08 8.70 -1.57
C PRO A 88 -31.87 9.82 -0.54
N PRO A 89 -32.40 11.03 -0.80
CA PRO A 89 -32.33 12.13 0.17
C PRO A 89 -32.98 11.70 1.50
N PRO A 90 -32.47 12.21 2.64
CA PRO A 90 -33.01 11.88 3.95
C PRO A 90 -34.52 12.25 4.02
N PRO A 91 -35.36 11.40 4.64
CA PRO A 91 -36.79 11.68 4.76
C PRO A 91 -37.04 13.02 5.44
N GLY A 92 -37.80 13.91 4.79
CA GLY A 92 -38.20 15.21 5.34
C GLY A 92 -37.45 16.43 4.80
N TRP A 93 -36.52 16.26 3.85
CA TRP A 93 -35.89 17.41 3.18
C TRP A 93 -36.85 18.02 2.14
N GLN A 94 -37.52 19.11 2.50
CA GLN A 94 -38.26 19.95 1.55
C GLN A 94 -37.36 21.11 1.09
N PRO A 95 -37.17 21.32 -0.22
CA PRO A 95 -36.41 22.46 -0.71
C PRO A 95 -37.09 23.78 -0.29
N PRO A 96 -36.32 24.85 -0.01
CA PRO A 96 -36.87 26.16 0.33
C PRO A 96 -37.81 26.68 -0.77
N PRO A 97 -38.96 27.30 -0.42
CA PRO A 97 -39.85 27.90 -1.41
C PRO A 97 -39.11 28.94 -2.25
N GLY A 98 -39.07 28.75 -3.57
CA GLY A 98 -38.41 29.67 -4.50
C GLY A 98 -36.99 29.28 -4.94
N ALA A 99 -36.47 28.12 -4.51
CA ALA A 99 -35.24 27.59 -5.07
C ALA A 99 -35.47 27.18 -6.55
N PRO A 100 -34.70 27.71 -7.51
CA PRO A 100 -34.79 27.26 -8.89
C PRO A 100 -34.47 25.76 -8.96
N PRO A 101 -35.20 24.97 -9.78
CA PRO A 101 -34.86 23.57 -9.97
C PRO A 101 -33.41 23.49 -10.48
N PRO A 102 -32.59 22.55 -9.96
CA PRO A 102 -31.22 22.39 -10.44
C PRO A 102 -31.27 22.18 -11.96
N PRO A 103 -30.41 22.85 -12.75
CA PRO A 103 -30.51 22.79 -14.20
C PRO A 103 -30.37 21.33 -14.67
N ALA A 104 -31.28 20.91 -15.55
CA ALA A 104 -31.27 19.57 -16.12
C ALA A 104 -29.92 19.33 -16.83
N GLY A 105 -29.11 18.42 -16.28
CA GLY A 105 -27.76 18.15 -16.77
C GLY A 105 -26.62 18.47 -15.81
N TRP A 106 -26.89 19.03 -14.62
CA TRP A 106 -25.91 19.03 -13.52
C TRP A 106 -25.72 17.60 -13.02
N GLN A 107 -24.80 16.89 -13.68
CA GLN A 107 -24.18 15.72 -13.11
C GLN A 107 -23.41 16.19 -11.88
N TYR A 108 -23.92 15.87 -10.69
CA TYR A 108 -23.13 15.96 -9.46
C TYR A 108 -21.94 15.03 -9.66
N THR A 109 -20.79 15.57 -10.06
CA THR A 109 -19.52 14.88 -9.91
C THR A 109 -19.37 14.64 -8.42
N PRO A 110 -19.39 13.39 -7.93
CA PRO A 110 -19.05 13.12 -6.55
C PRO A 110 -17.60 13.55 -6.42
N TYR A 111 -17.35 14.75 -5.89
CA TYR A 111 -16.02 15.09 -5.46
C TYR A 111 -15.63 14.00 -4.47
N PRO A 112 -14.50 13.28 -4.69
CA PRO A 112 -14.06 12.28 -3.74
C PRO A 112 -13.90 13.01 -2.40
N VAL A 113 -14.78 12.71 -1.45
CA VAL A 113 -14.70 13.28 -0.11
C VAL A 113 -13.45 12.70 0.50
N GLU A 114 -12.38 13.49 0.54
CA GLU A 114 -11.15 13.08 1.19
C GLU A 114 -11.45 12.80 2.66
N ALA A 115 -11.06 11.62 3.12
CA ALA A 115 -11.19 11.27 4.53
C ALA A 115 -10.42 12.30 5.37
N ARG A 116 -11.07 12.85 6.39
CA ARG A 116 -10.46 13.81 7.34
C ARG A 116 -10.42 13.23 8.75
N PRO A 117 -9.45 12.34 9.05
CA PRO A 117 -9.29 11.83 10.40
C PRO A 117 -9.14 12.98 11.40
N HIS A 118 -9.99 12.98 12.43
CA HIS A 118 -10.00 14.01 13.49
C HIS A 118 -10.12 15.46 12.97
N GLY A 119 -10.72 15.65 11.80
CA GLY A 119 -10.90 16.96 11.16
C GLY A 119 -9.69 17.47 10.37
N PHE A 120 -8.55 16.76 10.38
CA PHE A 120 -7.36 17.13 9.63
C PHE A 120 -7.35 16.51 8.24
N ALA A 121 -6.79 17.23 7.26
CA ALA A 121 -6.53 16.68 5.93
C ALA A 121 -5.43 15.61 6.00
N LEU A 122 -5.51 14.61 5.13
CA LEU A 122 -4.44 13.61 5.00
C LEU A 122 -3.17 14.27 4.44
N ALA A 123 -2.01 13.87 4.96
CA ALA A 123 -0.74 14.31 4.41
C ALA A 123 -0.55 13.72 3.01
N GLY A 124 -0.25 14.59 2.03
CA GLY A 124 0.12 14.18 0.68
C GLY A 124 1.39 13.31 0.65
N LEU A 125 1.61 12.62 -0.47
CA LEU A 125 2.77 11.72 -0.62
C LEU A 125 4.11 12.48 -0.64
N GLY A 126 4.13 13.67 -1.24
CA GLY A 126 5.33 14.53 -1.28
C GLY A 126 5.86 14.91 0.11
N PRO A 127 5.04 15.49 1.00
CA PRO A 127 5.44 15.77 2.38
C PRO A 127 5.91 14.54 3.16
N ARG A 128 5.28 13.38 2.96
CA ARG A 128 5.70 12.11 3.58
C ARG A 128 7.08 11.68 3.10
N LEU A 129 7.32 11.74 1.79
CA LEU A 129 8.62 11.41 1.19
C LEU A 129 9.71 12.37 1.67
N ALA A 130 9.46 13.68 1.62
CA ALA A 130 10.41 14.69 2.08
C ALA A 130 10.75 14.53 3.58
N ALA A 131 9.74 14.30 4.43
CA ALA A 131 9.96 13.99 5.83
C ALA A 131 10.83 12.74 6.02
N ARG A 132 10.59 11.69 5.21
CA ARG A 132 11.39 10.47 5.27
C ARG A 132 12.84 10.69 4.83
N LEU A 133 13.08 11.49 3.80
CA LEU A 133 14.44 11.84 3.37
C LEU A 133 15.21 12.62 4.45
N LEU A 134 14.54 13.56 5.13
CA LEU A 134 15.13 14.30 6.25
C LEU A 134 15.44 13.37 7.44
N ASP A 135 14.54 12.44 7.75
CA ASP A 135 14.76 11.44 8.80
C ASP A 135 15.91 10.48 8.44
N ILE A 136 16.01 10.05 7.18
CA ILE A 136 17.14 9.25 6.68
C ILE A 136 18.44 10.02 6.85
N LEU A 137 18.48 11.31 6.47
CA LEU A 137 19.67 12.13 6.63
C LEU A 137 20.06 12.26 8.10
N ALA A 138 19.11 12.51 9.00
CA ALA A 138 19.38 12.61 10.44
C ALA A 138 19.98 11.30 11.00
N VAL A 139 19.39 10.16 10.65
CA VAL A 139 19.88 8.84 11.07
C VAL A 139 21.22 8.49 10.41
N LEU A 140 21.44 8.92 9.17
CA LEU A 140 22.72 8.73 8.46
C LEU A 140 23.84 9.51 9.16
N LEU A 141 23.61 10.76 9.52
CA LEU A 141 24.57 11.57 10.28
C LEU A 141 24.89 10.92 11.63
N LEU A 142 23.88 10.41 12.34
CA LEU A 142 24.08 9.66 13.58
C LEU A 142 24.92 8.39 13.37
N ASN A 143 24.67 7.68 12.27
CA ASN A 143 25.46 6.51 11.87
C ASN A 143 26.90 6.88 11.54
N ILE A 144 27.17 8.00 10.86
CA ILE A 144 28.55 8.44 10.59
C ILE A 144 29.31 8.65 11.90
N VAL A 145 28.66 9.24 12.90
CA VAL A 145 29.30 9.48 14.21
C VAL A 145 29.53 8.18 14.98
N VAL A 146 28.52 7.30 15.05
CA VAL A 146 28.58 6.09 15.90
C VAL A 146 29.27 4.92 15.19
N ASN A 147 28.95 4.67 13.93
CA ASN A 147 29.51 3.60 13.11
C ASN A 147 30.77 4.02 12.33
N GLY A 148 31.19 5.28 12.36
CA GLY A 148 32.31 5.79 11.55
C GLY A 148 33.61 5.02 11.74
N TYR A 149 33.93 4.62 12.97
CA TYR A 149 35.12 3.79 13.23
C TYR A 149 35.01 2.39 12.63
N PHE A 150 33.86 1.72 12.78
CA PHE A 150 33.63 0.40 12.19
C PHE A 150 33.63 0.46 10.66
N ALA A 151 33.03 1.52 10.10
CA ALA A 151 33.01 1.78 8.67
C ALA A 151 34.43 2.02 8.12
N TYR A 152 35.27 2.76 8.85
CA TYR A 152 36.67 2.93 8.49
C TYR A 152 37.42 1.59 8.46
N GLN A 153 37.27 0.77 9.50
CA GLN A 153 37.91 -0.55 9.56
C GLN A 153 37.39 -1.48 8.47
N PHE A 154 36.08 -1.48 8.22
CA PHE A 154 35.48 -2.23 7.12
C PHE A 154 36.07 -1.79 5.78
N TRP A 155 36.20 -0.49 5.54
CA TRP A 155 36.73 0.04 4.30
C TRP A 155 38.20 -0.34 4.07
N GLN A 156 39.01 -0.38 5.14
CA GLN A 156 40.41 -0.82 5.05
C GLN A 156 40.54 -2.28 4.60
N GLU A 157 39.62 -3.15 5.02
CA GLU A 157 39.63 -4.57 4.63
C GLU A 157 38.93 -4.83 3.29
N PHE A 158 37.84 -4.12 3.04
CA PHE A 158 37.01 -4.31 1.85
C PHE A 158 37.71 -3.79 0.58
N LEU A 159 38.36 -2.64 0.63
CA LEU A 159 38.90 -1.98 -0.55
C LEU A 159 39.98 -2.80 -1.29
N PRO A 160 40.95 -3.45 -0.61
CA PRO A 160 41.89 -4.35 -1.27
C PRO A 160 41.22 -5.57 -1.90
N ALA A 161 40.28 -6.20 -1.21
CA ALA A 161 39.55 -7.36 -1.72
C ALA A 161 38.69 -7.00 -2.95
N TRP A 162 38.03 -5.84 -2.91
CA TRP A 162 37.27 -5.30 -4.03
C TRP A 162 38.14 -5.03 -5.25
N ARG A 163 39.30 -4.37 -5.06
CA ARG A 163 40.25 -4.10 -6.16
C ARG A 163 40.78 -5.40 -6.77
N ALA A 164 41.19 -6.36 -5.94
CA ALA A 164 41.65 -7.66 -6.43
C ALA A 164 40.57 -8.41 -7.23
N SER A 165 39.30 -8.31 -6.82
CA SER A 165 38.17 -8.86 -7.57
C SER A 165 37.99 -8.16 -8.93
N GLN A 166 38.04 -6.82 -8.95
CA GLN A 166 37.96 -6.06 -10.20
C GLN A 166 39.11 -6.39 -11.16
N ASP A 167 40.34 -6.50 -10.64
CA ASP A 167 41.52 -6.86 -11.43
C ASP A 167 41.38 -8.29 -11.98
N SER A 168 40.87 -9.24 -11.19
CA SER A 168 40.60 -10.61 -11.65
C SER A 168 39.61 -10.61 -12.83
N ILE A 169 38.48 -9.91 -12.69
CA ILE A 169 37.45 -9.80 -13.74
C ILE A 169 38.02 -9.12 -14.99
N ALA A 170 38.80 -8.04 -14.83
CA ALA A 170 39.44 -7.35 -15.94
C ALA A 170 40.42 -8.24 -16.71
N ASN A 171 41.05 -9.20 -16.03
CA ASN A 171 41.96 -10.18 -16.61
C ASN A 171 41.26 -11.45 -17.12
N GLY A 172 39.93 -11.43 -17.27
CA GLY A 172 39.14 -12.55 -17.81
C GLY A 172 38.64 -13.55 -16.76
N GLY A 173 38.76 -13.22 -15.48
CA GLY A 173 38.15 -13.97 -14.38
C GLY A 173 36.62 -13.87 -14.37
N SER A 174 35.98 -14.84 -13.71
CA SER A 174 34.52 -14.88 -13.58
C SER A 174 34.03 -13.83 -12.57
N PRO A 175 32.97 -13.05 -12.86
CA PRO A 175 32.31 -12.18 -11.87
C PRO A 175 31.74 -12.92 -10.66
N PHE A 176 31.58 -14.25 -10.77
CA PHE A 176 31.08 -15.10 -9.70
C PHE A 176 32.19 -15.69 -8.82
N ASP A 177 33.46 -15.58 -9.24
CA ASP A 177 34.64 -15.95 -8.44
C ASP A 177 35.10 -14.75 -7.59
N VAL A 178 34.19 -14.24 -6.77
CA VAL A 178 34.52 -13.22 -5.76
C VAL A 178 35.20 -13.89 -4.56
N PRO A 179 36.40 -13.45 -4.14
CA PRO A 179 37.01 -13.93 -2.91
C PRO A 179 36.03 -13.77 -1.75
N ALA A 180 35.83 -14.84 -0.98
CA ALA A 180 34.96 -14.77 0.19
C ALA A 180 35.44 -13.65 1.12
N ALA A 181 34.51 -12.78 1.54
CA ALA A 181 34.82 -11.75 2.52
C ALA A 181 35.43 -12.39 3.78
N SER A 182 36.42 -11.74 4.38
CA SER A 182 37.02 -12.25 5.61
C SER A 182 35.96 -12.34 6.70
N GLY A 183 36.09 -13.29 7.65
CA GLY A 183 35.15 -13.37 8.79
C GLY A 183 35.11 -12.09 9.62
N ARG A 184 36.19 -11.29 9.59
CA ARG A 184 36.23 -9.97 10.22
C ARG A 184 35.42 -8.93 9.43
N THR A 185 35.50 -8.93 8.12
CA THR A 185 34.71 -8.06 7.25
C THR A 185 33.20 -8.34 7.41
N ASP A 186 32.81 -9.62 7.47
CA ASP A 186 31.43 -10.03 7.73
C ASP A 186 30.95 -9.58 9.12
N SER A 187 31.73 -9.84 10.17
CA SER A 187 31.37 -9.39 11.53
C SER A 187 31.27 -7.86 11.66
N LEU A 188 32.15 -7.09 11.01
CA LEU A 188 32.05 -5.63 10.96
C LEU A 188 30.76 -5.17 10.27
N LEU A 189 30.37 -5.82 9.17
CA LEU A 189 29.12 -5.53 8.47
C LEU A 189 27.91 -5.77 9.38
N TRP A 190 27.84 -6.92 10.04
CA TRP A 190 26.75 -7.24 10.97
C TRP A 190 26.68 -6.28 12.15
N ILE A 191 27.81 -5.92 12.75
CA ILE A 191 27.88 -4.92 13.82
C ILE A 191 27.30 -3.60 13.33
N MET A 192 27.73 -3.10 12.16
CA MET A 192 27.24 -1.85 11.60
C MET A 192 25.73 -1.90 11.33
N LEU A 193 25.21 -2.99 10.75
CA LEU A 193 23.79 -3.14 10.46
C LEU A 193 22.94 -3.18 11.74
N ILE A 194 23.38 -3.90 12.77
CA ILE A 194 22.69 -3.97 14.06
C ILE A 194 22.68 -2.58 14.72
N VAL A 195 23.84 -1.92 14.80
CA VAL A 195 23.95 -0.57 15.37
C VAL A 195 23.09 0.41 14.59
N ALA A 196 23.12 0.39 13.26
CA ALA A 196 22.30 1.26 12.42
C ALA A 196 20.80 1.06 12.66
N THR A 197 20.37 -0.20 12.78
CA THR A 197 18.98 -0.57 13.08
C THR A 197 18.56 -0.06 14.45
N LEU A 198 19.41 -0.20 15.47
CA LEU A 198 19.16 0.28 16.83
C LEU A 198 19.11 1.81 16.90
N LEU A 199 20.02 2.51 16.23
CA LEU A 199 20.02 3.98 16.17
C LEU A 199 18.74 4.48 15.51
N TRP A 200 18.30 3.85 14.44
CA TRP A 200 17.05 4.20 13.79
C TRP A 200 15.83 3.92 14.70
N LEU A 201 15.80 2.78 15.40
CA LEU A 201 14.77 2.48 16.41
C LEU A 201 14.69 3.58 17.48
N VAL A 202 15.82 3.90 18.09
CA VAL A 202 15.92 4.89 19.17
C VAL A 202 15.57 6.30 18.68
N TYR A 203 15.82 6.61 17.42
CA TYR A 203 15.40 7.88 16.82
C TYR A 203 13.88 7.94 16.55
N GLU A 204 13.31 6.92 15.90
CA GLU A 204 11.93 6.99 15.39
C GLU A 204 10.86 6.53 16.38
N ALA A 205 11.11 5.47 17.16
CA ALA A 205 10.11 4.90 18.06
C ALA A 205 9.68 5.87 19.18
N PRO A 206 10.59 6.50 19.95
CA PRO A 206 10.17 7.39 21.03
C PRO A 206 9.55 8.70 20.52
N SER A 207 10.08 9.27 19.42
CA SER A 207 9.52 10.48 18.81
C SER A 207 8.10 10.26 18.29
N THR A 208 7.84 9.09 17.70
CA THR A 208 6.52 8.67 17.25
C THR A 208 5.59 8.31 18.41
N ALA A 209 6.09 7.64 19.46
CA ALA A 209 5.30 7.23 20.62
C ALA A 209 4.73 8.42 21.41
N THR A 210 5.53 9.48 21.56
CA THR A 210 5.19 10.64 22.38
C THR A 210 4.48 11.74 21.59
N THR A 211 5.10 12.17 20.48
CA THR A 211 4.62 13.33 19.72
C THR A 211 3.95 12.97 18.39
N GLY A 212 4.18 11.75 17.90
CA GLY A 212 3.78 11.36 16.54
C GLY A 212 4.61 12.04 15.44
N GLN A 213 5.69 12.75 15.80
CA GLN A 213 6.51 13.53 14.87
C GLN A 213 8.02 13.34 15.11
N THR A 214 8.68 12.78 14.10
CA THR A 214 10.15 12.81 13.93
C THR A 214 10.59 14.20 13.45
N LEU A 215 11.90 14.49 13.43
CA LEU A 215 12.41 15.78 12.99
C LEU A 215 11.92 16.13 11.57
N GLY A 216 12.02 15.20 10.63
CA GLY A 216 11.54 15.42 9.27
C GLY A 216 10.03 15.67 9.20
N LYS A 217 9.24 14.94 10.01
CA LYS A 217 7.78 15.14 10.09
C LYS A 217 7.40 16.50 10.70
N ARG A 218 8.18 17.00 11.67
CA ARG A 218 8.00 18.36 12.23
C ARG A 218 8.27 19.42 11.17
N VAL A 219 9.38 19.30 10.43
CA VAL A 219 9.72 20.22 9.33
C VAL A 219 8.62 20.24 8.26
N MET A 220 8.09 19.07 7.89
CA MET A 220 7.01 18.95 6.91
C MET A 220 5.61 19.22 7.47
N ARG A 221 5.48 19.56 8.76
CA ARG A 221 4.20 19.80 9.46
C ARG A 221 3.19 18.67 9.28
N ILE A 222 3.67 17.43 9.39
CA ILE A 222 2.83 16.24 9.36
C ILE A 222 2.92 15.49 10.69
N LYS A 223 1.85 14.81 11.07
CA LYS A 223 1.78 14.08 12.35
C LYS A 223 1.15 12.71 12.17
N VAL A 224 1.77 11.71 12.77
CA VAL A 224 1.20 10.37 12.89
C VAL A 224 0.21 10.38 14.04
N VAL A 225 -1.02 9.97 13.79
CA VAL A 225 -2.09 9.85 14.78
C VAL A 225 -2.73 8.46 14.69
N ALA A 226 -3.26 7.98 15.81
CA ALA A 226 -4.09 6.79 15.80
C ALA A 226 -5.42 7.08 15.08
N ILE A 227 -6.05 6.07 14.50
CA ILE A 227 -7.33 6.24 13.80
C ILE A 227 -8.44 6.51 14.82
N GLU A 228 -8.35 5.85 15.97
CA GLU A 228 -9.36 5.88 17.04
C GLU A 228 -9.32 7.16 17.89
N ASN A 229 -8.15 7.74 18.12
CA ASN A 229 -7.98 8.89 19.02
C ASN A 229 -6.76 9.76 18.62
N THR A 230 -6.68 10.94 19.23
CA THR A 230 -5.58 11.90 19.03
C THR A 230 -4.53 11.84 20.13
N GLU A 231 -4.61 10.86 21.03
CA GLU A 231 -3.68 10.66 22.13
C GLU A 231 -2.31 10.18 21.64
N PRO A 232 -1.26 10.29 22.47
CA PRO A 232 0.04 9.69 22.17
C PRO A 232 -0.11 8.21 21.84
N LEU A 233 0.57 7.74 20.78
CA LEU A 233 0.45 6.35 20.31
C LEU A 233 0.93 5.32 21.34
N GLY A 234 1.78 5.73 22.27
CA GLY A 234 2.47 4.83 23.18
C GLY A 234 3.57 4.03 22.50
N PHE A 235 4.50 3.52 23.31
CA PHE A 235 5.71 2.85 22.80
C PHE A 235 5.39 1.56 22.04
N GLY A 236 4.44 0.74 22.51
CA GLY A 236 4.12 -0.55 21.87
C GLY A 236 3.63 -0.41 20.42
N ARG A 237 2.72 0.52 20.16
CA ARG A 237 2.24 0.79 18.78
C ARG A 237 3.33 1.41 17.93
N ALA A 238 4.10 2.36 18.47
CA ALA A 238 5.20 2.99 17.74
C ALA A 238 6.30 1.98 17.39
N PHE A 239 6.62 1.06 18.30
CA PHE A 239 7.56 -0.04 18.07
C PHE A 239 7.02 -1.01 17.02
N GLY A 240 5.76 -1.45 17.10
CA GLY A 240 5.16 -2.34 16.10
C GLY A 240 5.14 -1.72 14.70
N ARG A 241 4.82 -0.41 14.63
CA ARG A 241 4.91 0.40 13.42
C ARG A 241 6.34 0.41 12.86
N TRP A 242 7.33 0.71 13.71
CA TRP A 242 8.74 0.71 13.32
C TRP A 242 9.21 -0.67 12.90
N ALA A 243 8.90 -1.73 13.65
CA ALA A 243 9.39 -3.09 13.44
C ALA A 243 8.98 -3.64 12.08
N ARG A 244 7.77 -3.30 11.60
CA ARG A 244 7.30 -3.72 10.27
C ARG A 244 8.23 -3.24 9.14
N LEU A 245 8.88 -2.09 9.30
CA LEU A 245 9.80 -1.52 8.33
C LEU A 245 11.28 -1.77 8.70
N GLY A 246 11.61 -1.67 9.99
CA GLY A 246 12.97 -1.61 10.50
C GLY A 246 13.63 -2.96 10.77
N LEU A 247 12.86 -3.99 11.09
CA LEU A 247 13.41 -5.32 11.38
C LEU A 247 13.99 -6.01 10.13
N TRP A 248 13.65 -5.51 8.94
CA TRP A 248 14.21 -5.99 7.67
C TRP A 248 15.61 -5.43 7.38
N THR A 249 16.09 -4.44 8.12
CA THR A 249 17.39 -3.77 7.86
C THR A 249 18.58 -4.72 7.94
N PRO A 250 18.70 -5.62 8.95
CA PRO A 250 19.80 -6.59 8.98
C PRO A 250 19.75 -7.57 7.80
N ALA A 251 18.57 -7.84 7.24
CA ALA A 251 18.41 -8.69 6.06
C ALA A 251 18.89 -8.02 4.75
N TRP A 252 19.45 -6.82 4.80
CA TRP A 252 20.15 -6.22 3.66
C TRP A 252 21.38 -7.05 3.26
N GLY A 253 22.06 -7.68 4.22
CA GLY A 253 23.19 -8.58 3.95
C GLY A 253 22.78 -9.85 3.18
N CYS A 254 21.50 -10.24 3.23
CA CYS A 254 20.96 -11.41 2.53
C CYS A 254 20.48 -11.04 1.12
N ALA A 255 21.42 -10.76 0.21
CA ALA A 255 21.14 -10.40 -1.19
C ALA A 255 20.17 -9.21 -1.37
N GLY A 256 20.15 -8.27 -0.42
CA GLY A 256 19.28 -7.10 -0.48
C GLY A 256 17.80 -7.38 -0.23
N PHE A 257 17.41 -8.58 0.25
CA PHE A 257 16.01 -8.92 0.51
C PHE A 257 15.30 -7.90 1.40
N GLY A 258 15.98 -7.42 2.44
CA GLY A 258 15.42 -6.40 3.32
C GLY A 258 15.14 -5.05 2.64
N LEU A 259 15.90 -4.68 1.61
CA LEU A 259 15.64 -3.47 0.81
C LEU A 259 14.37 -3.62 -0.02
N VAL A 260 14.14 -4.79 -0.61
CA VAL A 260 12.92 -5.08 -1.38
C VAL A 260 11.69 -4.94 -0.50
N MET A 261 11.72 -5.52 0.71
CA MET A 261 10.61 -5.43 1.66
C MET A 261 10.31 -3.99 2.08
N GLN A 262 11.35 -3.19 2.34
CA GLN A 262 11.20 -1.77 2.67
C GLN A 262 10.68 -0.93 1.51
N PHE A 263 11.09 -1.27 0.29
CA PHE A 263 10.62 -0.61 -0.93
C PHE A 263 9.13 -0.87 -1.16
N VAL A 264 8.69 -2.13 -1.01
CA VAL A 264 7.28 -2.52 -1.10
C VAL A 264 6.43 -1.77 -0.08
N ASP A 265 6.89 -1.69 1.18
CA ASP A 265 6.22 -0.90 2.21
C ASP A 265 6.16 0.60 1.86
N SER A 266 7.23 1.16 1.31
CA SER A 266 7.30 2.58 0.94
C SER A 266 6.37 2.96 -0.22
N ILE A 267 6.13 2.03 -1.16
CA ILE A 267 5.21 2.23 -2.30
C ILE A 267 3.76 2.00 -1.90
N SER A 268 3.50 1.20 -0.86
CA SER A 268 2.13 0.81 -0.48
C SER A 268 1.09 1.95 -0.32
N PRO A 269 1.45 3.19 0.12
CA PRO A 269 0.50 4.30 0.14
C PRO A 269 -0.10 4.68 -1.22
N LEU A 270 0.59 4.37 -2.33
CA LEU A 270 0.11 4.66 -3.70
C LEU A 270 -1.13 3.83 -4.06
N PHE A 271 -1.28 2.66 -3.44
CA PHE A 271 -2.40 1.76 -3.69
C PHE A 271 -3.57 2.00 -2.73
N ASP A 272 -3.40 2.81 -1.69
CA ASP A 272 -4.45 3.14 -0.73
C ASP A 272 -5.00 4.56 -0.98
N GLN A 273 -6.03 4.65 -1.82
CA GLN A 273 -6.65 5.94 -2.17
C GLN A 273 -7.50 6.54 -1.01
N LYS A 274 -7.93 5.73 -0.04
CA LYS A 274 -8.84 6.18 1.02
C LYS A 274 -8.12 6.91 2.14
N LEU A 275 -7.08 6.28 2.70
CA LEU A 275 -6.33 6.81 3.85
C LEU A 275 -4.84 7.03 3.56
N ARG A 276 -4.36 6.63 2.37
CA ARG A 276 -2.94 6.74 1.97
C ARG A 276 -2.01 6.14 3.01
N GLN A 277 -2.37 4.97 3.53
CA GLN A 277 -1.65 4.27 4.58
C GLN A 277 -0.58 3.35 3.99
N ALA A 278 0.63 3.43 4.55
CA ALA A 278 1.65 2.42 4.31
C ALA A 278 1.31 1.12 5.04
N PHE A 279 1.94 -0.01 4.67
CA PHE A 279 1.71 -1.27 5.40
C PHE A 279 2.09 -1.17 6.88
N HIS A 280 3.20 -0.48 7.21
CA HIS A 280 3.55 -0.19 8.61
C HIS A 280 2.49 0.65 9.34
N ASP A 281 1.84 1.59 8.64
CA ASP A 281 0.77 2.41 9.22
C ASP A 281 -0.51 1.57 9.46
N LYS A 282 -0.82 0.64 8.54
CA LYS A 282 -1.96 -0.30 8.67
C LYS A 282 -1.80 -1.24 9.85
N THR A 283 -0.60 -1.82 10.02
CA THR A 283 -0.32 -2.71 11.16
C THR A 283 -0.48 -2.01 12.49
N ALA A 284 -0.19 -0.70 12.55
CA ALA A 284 -0.30 0.10 13.75
C ALA A 284 -1.64 0.83 13.89
N ARG A 285 -2.57 0.68 12.93
CA ARG A 285 -3.83 1.45 12.83
C ARG A 285 -3.57 2.95 13.00
N THR A 286 -2.66 3.48 12.19
CA THR A 286 -2.26 4.88 12.22
C THR A 286 -2.51 5.55 10.89
N VAL A 287 -2.62 6.88 10.91
CA VAL A 287 -2.75 7.70 9.73
C VAL A 287 -1.90 8.95 9.89
N VAL A 288 -1.40 9.50 8.78
CA VAL A 288 -0.59 10.71 8.80
C VAL A 288 -1.43 11.87 8.30
N VAL A 289 -1.59 12.86 9.17
CA VAL A 289 -2.37 14.07 8.92
C VAL A 289 -1.45 15.26 8.67
N ALA A 290 -1.92 16.21 7.87
CA ALA A 290 -1.26 17.50 7.67
C ALA A 290 -1.75 18.48 8.75
N LEU A 291 -0.80 19.18 9.38
CA LEU A 291 -1.07 20.18 10.40
C LEU A 291 -1.21 21.56 9.76
N PRO A 292 -2.17 22.39 10.19
CA PRO A 292 -2.29 23.75 9.71
C PRO A 292 -1.12 24.62 10.21
N PRO A 293 -0.80 25.74 9.53
CA PRO A 293 0.37 26.58 9.85
C PRO A 293 0.39 27.13 11.28
N ASP A 294 -0.78 27.34 11.87
CA ASP A 294 -1.02 27.88 13.22
C ASP A 294 -1.10 26.80 14.31
N TYR A 295 -0.92 25.52 13.95
CA TYR A 295 -1.06 24.40 14.86
C TYR A 295 -0.19 24.51 16.12
N GLU A 296 1.08 24.94 16.00
CA GLU A 296 1.98 25.07 17.15
C GLU A 296 1.50 26.14 18.14
N GLN A 297 0.93 27.23 17.63
CA GLN A 297 0.38 28.31 18.46
C GLN A 297 -0.92 27.86 19.14
N ALA A 298 -1.74 27.08 18.44
CA ALA A 298 -2.97 26.50 18.99
C ALA A 298 -2.67 25.44 20.08
N ALA A 299 -1.67 24.59 19.86
CA ALA A 299 -1.26 23.56 20.80
C ALA A 299 -0.67 24.17 22.08
N THR A 300 0.26 25.12 21.95
CA THR A 300 0.86 25.83 23.11
C THR A 300 -0.17 26.63 23.91
N ARG A 301 -1.15 27.25 23.24
CA ARG A 301 -2.26 27.93 23.94
C ARG A 301 -3.07 26.94 24.77
N LYS A 302 -3.37 25.75 24.22
CA LYS A 302 -4.19 24.74 24.88
C LYS A 302 -3.51 24.20 26.15
N ASP A 303 -2.22 23.86 26.06
CA ASP A 303 -1.45 23.38 27.21
C ASP A 303 -1.43 24.42 28.34
N ASN A 304 -1.21 25.70 28.02
CA ASN A 304 -1.23 26.78 29.02
C ASN A 304 -2.59 26.94 29.70
N THR A 305 -3.70 26.77 28.96
CA THR A 305 -5.04 26.81 29.57
C THR A 305 -5.31 25.61 30.48
N ASP A 306 -4.89 24.41 30.08
CA ASP A 306 -5.11 23.20 30.88
C ASP A 306 -4.28 23.23 32.18
N ASP A 307 -3.04 23.71 32.13
CA ASP A 307 -2.20 23.92 33.33
C ASP A 307 -2.82 24.94 34.30
N SER A 308 -3.35 26.04 33.78
CA SER A 308 -4.00 27.07 34.61
C SER A 308 -5.34 26.62 35.22
N ALA A 309 -5.99 25.61 34.63
CA ALA A 309 -7.21 25.01 35.16
C ALA A 309 -6.94 23.98 36.26
N HIS A 310 -5.80 23.28 36.22
CA HIS A 310 -5.40 22.31 37.23
C HIS A 310 -4.69 22.93 38.45
N SER A 311 -4.30 24.21 38.37
CA SER A 311 -3.64 24.93 39.47
C SER A 311 -4.60 25.72 40.38
N ARG A 312 -5.93 25.59 40.22
CA ARG A 312 -6.96 26.23 41.06
C ARG A 312 -7.72 25.18 41.87
#